data_AF-A0A1W2EHZ1-F1
#
_entry.id   AF-A0A1W2EHZ1-F1
#
_cell.length_a   1.000
_cell.length_b   1.000
_cell.length_c   1.000
_cell.angle_alpha   90.00
_cell.angle_beta   90.00
_cell.angle_gamma   90.00
#
_symmetry.space_group_name_H-M   'P 1'
#
loop_
_entity.id
_entity.type
_entity.pdbx_description
1 polymer ?
#
loop_
_entity_poly.entity_id
_entity_poly.type
_entity_poly.pdbx_seq_one_letter_code
_entity_poly.pdbx_strand_id
1 'polypeptide(L)' 'MSVWRKSSYSANSSDCVEVGHGVGIRDSKAPSTHLPVSGEAWSAFLRDVTRVTPR' A
#
# COMPACT_ATOMS: atom_id res chain seq x y z
N MET A 1 -7.04 -2.01 -10.66
CA MET A 1 -6.28 -3.28 -10.75
C MET A 1 -4.84 -2.96 -10.43
N SER A 2 -4.30 -3.50 -9.33
CA SER A 2 -2.90 -3.31 -8.98
C SER A 2 -2.03 -4.00 -10.03
N VAL A 3 -1.12 -3.25 -10.67
CA VAL A 3 -0.15 -3.82 -11.60
C VAL A 3 0.93 -4.49 -10.77
N TRP A 4 0.95 -5.82 -10.76
CA TRP A 4 1.97 -6.61 -10.08
C TRP A 4 3.23 -6.72 -10.94
N ARG A 5 4.40 -6.68 -10.30
CA ARG A 5 5.70 -6.91 -10.94
C ARG A 5 6.61 -7.72 -10.02
N LYS A 6 7.54 -8.48 -10.61
CA LYS A 6 8.62 -9.13 -9.86
C LYS A 6 9.51 -8.07 -9.18
N SER A 7 9.88 -8.31 -7.92
CA SER A 7 10.87 -7.52 -7.21
C SER A 7 12.26 -7.67 -7.84
N SER A 8 13.01 -6.58 -7.93
CA SER A 8 14.40 -6.59 -8.40
C SER A 8 15.36 -7.32 -7.46
N TYR A 9 14.92 -7.63 -6.24
CA TYR A 9 15.69 -8.37 -5.24
C TYR A 9 15.45 -9.88 -5.27
N SER A 10 14.56 -10.36 -6.14
CA SER A 10 14.29 -11.80 -6.27
C SER A 10 15.32 -12.49 -7.16
N ALA A 11 15.76 -13.68 -6.74
CA ALA A 11 16.66 -14.53 -7.52
C ALA A 11 16.01 -15.04 -8.83
N ASN A 12 16.82 -15.61 -9.72
CA ASN A 12 16.39 -16.05 -11.05
C ASN A 12 15.80 -17.48 -11.10
N SER A 13 15.80 -18.22 -9.99
CA SER A 13 15.42 -19.65 -9.99
C SER A 13 14.10 -19.98 -9.29
N SER A 14 13.87 -19.54 -8.04
CA SER A 14 12.67 -19.84 -7.23
C SER A 14 12.35 -18.73 -6.21
N ASP A 15 11.18 -18.80 -5.57
CA ASP A 15 10.76 -17.94 -4.44
C ASP A 15 10.71 -16.43 -4.74
N CYS A 16 10.06 -16.08 -5.85
CA CYS A 16 9.94 -14.69 -6.29
C CYS A 16 8.94 -13.90 -5.42
N VAL A 17 9.34 -12.69 -5.03
CA VAL A 17 8.46 -11.73 -4.37
C VAL A 17 7.85 -10.84 -5.44
N GLU A 18 6.52 -10.77 -5.47
CA GLU A 18 5.77 -9.87 -6.33
C GLU A 18 5.36 -8.62 -5.55
N VAL A 19 5.56 -7.46 -6.15
CA VAL A 19 5.18 -6.17 -5.59
C VAL A 19 4.20 -5.50 -6.54
N GLY A 20 3.16 -4.89 -5.99
CA GLY A 20 2.16 -4.15 -6.74
C GLY A 20 1.81 -2.89 -5.97
N HIS A 21 1.40 -1.85 -6.68
CA HIS A 21 0.86 -0.66 -6.04
C HIS A 21 -0.62 -0.89 -5.74
N GLY A 22 -1.02 -0.86 -4.46
CA GLY A 22 -2.43 -0.83 -4.04
C GLY A 22 -2.75 -1.45 -2.68
N VAL A 23 -3.91 -1.05 -2.17
CA VAL A 23 -4.44 -1.17 -0.78
C VAL A 23 -3.78 -0.22 0.20
N GLY A 24 -4.54 0.79 0.64
CA GLY A 24 -4.07 1.83 1.56
C GLY A 24 -4.35 1.54 3.03
N ILE A 25 -5.32 0.67 3.33
CA ILE A 25 -5.68 0.30 4.70
C ILE A 25 -6.04 -1.19 4.73
N ARG A 26 -5.45 -1.91 5.69
CA ARG A 26 -5.70 -3.33 5.97
C ARG A 26 -5.76 -3.55 7.48
N ASP A 27 -6.70 -4.38 7.91
CA ASP A 27 -6.70 -4.91 9.27
C ASP A 27 -5.74 -6.11 9.35
N SER A 28 -4.75 -6.04 10.24
CA SER A 28 -3.80 -7.13 10.45
C SER A 28 -4.46 -8.38 11.02
N LYS A 29 -5.59 -8.25 11.74
CA LYS A 29 -6.37 -9.34 12.32
C LYS A 29 -7.45 -9.89 11.37
N ALA A 30 -7.77 -9.16 10.30
CA ALA A 30 -8.67 -9.60 9.23
C ALA A 30 -7.96 -9.54 7.87
N PRO A 31 -7.01 -10.46 7.61
CA PRO A 31 -6.02 -10.34 6.55
C PRO A 31 -6.59 -10.34 5.12
N SER A 32 -7.82 -10.83 4.94
CA SER A 32 -8.57 -10.87 3.68
C SER A 32 -9.35 -9.58 3.39
N THR A 33 -9.50 -8.69 4.37
CA THR A 33 -10.27 -7.46 4.23
C THR A 33 -9.36 -6.28 3.97
N HIS A 34 -9.57 -5.60 2.85
CA HIS A 34 -8.75 -4.49 2.37
C HIS A 34 -9.63 -3.33 1.91
N LEU A 35 -9.24 -2.11 2.28
CA LEU A 35 -9.84 -0.90 1.73
C LEU A 35 -8.87 -0.29 0.70
N PRO A 36 -9.22 -0.31 -0.60
CA PRO A 36 -8.42 0.36 -1.60
C PRO A 36 -8.54 1.87 -1.42
N VAL A 37 -7.39 2.56 -1.45
CA VAL A 37 -7.32 4.01 -1.39
C VAL A 37 -6.51 4.44 -2.60
N SER A 38 -7.00 5.43 -3.35
CA SER A 38 -6.25 6.00 -4.47
C SER A 38 -5.07 6.83 -3.95
N GLY A 39 -4.05 7.04 -4.79
CA GLY A 39 -2.91 7.89 -4.41
C GLY A 39 -3.33 9.33 -4.08
N GLU A 40 -4.33 9.84 -4.79
CA GLU A 40 -4.90 11.18 -4.59
C GLU A 40 -5.62 11.27 -3.25
N ALA A 41 -6.48 10.29 -2.93
CA ALA A 41 -7.22 10.25 -1.67
C ALA A 41 -6.27 10.12 -0.47
N TRP A 42 -5.22 9.29 -0.58
CA TRP A 42 -4.19 9.17 0.44
C TRP A 42 -3.42 10.47 0.65
N SER A 43 -3.04 11.14 -0.44
CA SER A 43 -2.33 12.43 -0.38
C SER A 43 -3.19 13.53 0.26
N ALA A 44 -4.50 13.55 -0.01
CA ALA A 44 -5.44 14.48 0.61
C ALA A 44 -5.57 14.23 2.11
N PHE A 45 -5.74 12.97 2.52
CA PHE A 45 -5.79 12.57 3.93
C PHE A 45 -4.54 13.02 4.70
N LEU A 46 -3.34 12.75 4.16
CA LEU A 46 -2.09 13.14 4.82
C LEU A 46 -1.99 14.65 5.05
N ARG A 47 -2.42 15.48 4.08
CA ARG A 47 -2.45 16.94 4.23
C ARG A 47 -3.44 17.42 5.29
N ASP A 48 -4.54 16.69 5.48
CA ASP A 48 -5.55 17.01 6.47
C ASP A 48 -5.04 16.70 7.88
N VAL A 49 -4.56 15.48 8.12
CA VAL A 49 -4.09 15.06 9.44
C VAL A 49 -2.79 15.75 9.88
N THR A 50 -1.97 16.23 8.93
CA THR A 50 -0.75 17.00 9.25
C THR A 50 -1.00 18.49 9.50
N ARG A 51 -2.19 19.02 9.15
CA ARG A 51 -2.54 20.43 9.42
C ARG A 51 -2.81 20.73 10.89
N VAL A 52 -3.03 19.71 11.72
CA VAL A 52 -3.28 19.89 13.16
C VAL A 52 -2.37 18.96 13.97
N THR A 53 -1.23 19.49 14.43
CA THR A 53 -0.86 19.36 15.86
C THR A 53 0.10 20.51 16.27
N PRO A 54 -0.38 21.74 16.50
CA PRO A 54 0.23 22.57 17.54
C PRO A 54 -0.05 21.87 18.87
N ARG A 55 1.01 21.61 19.64
CA ARG A 55 0.92 21.09 21.00
C ARG A 55 0.34 22.13 21.95
#